data_AF-N1QRH9-F1
#
_entry.id   AF-N1QRH9-F1
#
_cell.length_a   1.000
_cell.length_b   1.000
_cell.length_c   1.000
_cell.angle_alpha   90.00
_cell.angle_beta   90.00
_cell.angle_gamma   90.00
#
_symmetry.space_group_name_H-M   'P 1'
#
loop_
_entity.id
_entity.type
_entity.pdbx_description
1 polymer ?
#
loop_
_entity_poly.entity_id
_entity_poly.type
_entity_poly.pdbx_seq_one_letter_code
_entity_poly.pdbx_strand_id
1 'polypeptide(L)'
;MEDGSLGLAHLGGLTLYLWSRQMGSDGVALWTRRKVISLKELLPIQNPKKRISVIGSVEGHDIIFVTTDLGIYEINLKTLRWKKLWKRENFRSLIPYMSFYNRQGQEFILINMRNDYLKATWLL
;
A
#
# COMPACT_ATOMS: atom_id res chain seq x y z
N MET A 1 7.07 7.62 -7.24
CA MET A 1 7.60 7.54 -8.61
C MET A 1 8.19 8.90 -8.92
N GLU A 2 9.33 8.96 -9.60
CA GLU A 2 10.14 10.19 -9.61
C GLU A 2 9.70 11.24 -10.65
N ASP A 3 8.74 10.91 -11.51
CA ASP A 3 8.39 11.67 -12.72
C ASP A 3 6.88 11.87 -12.93
N GLY A 4 6.04 11.58 -11.92
CA GLY A 4 4.59 11.62 -12.08
C GLY A 4 4.02 10.55 -13.04
N SER A 5 4.83 9.55 -13.41
CA SER A 5 4.34 8.42 -14.22
C SER A 5 3.34 7.55 -13.47
N LEU A 6 2.46 6.89 -14.23
CA LEU A 6 1.50 5.93 -13.67
C LEU A 6 2.23 4.66 -13.22
N GLY A 7 1.98 4.24 -11.98
CA GLY A 7 2.61 3.08 -11.36
C GLY A 7 1.69 1.89 -11.16
N LEU A 8 2.30 0.70 -11.19
CA LEU A 8 1.65 -0.53 -10.76
C LEU A 8 2.55 -1.29 -9.79
N ALA A 9 1.93 -1.85 -8.76
CA ALA A 9 2.57 -2.73 -7.81
C ALA A 9 1.89 -4.11 -7.87
N HIS A 10 2.69 -5.15 -8.09
CA HIS A 10 2.23 -6.53 -8.07
C HIS A 10 2.96 -7.29 -6.95
N LEU A 11 2.19 -8.00 -6.11
CA LEU A 11 2.74 -8.86 -5.07
C LEU A 11 2.74 -10.32 -5.54
N GLY A 12 3.93 -10.88 -5.74
CA GLY A 12 4.13 -12.30 -6.02
C GLY A 12 4.81 -12.97 -4.82
N GLY A 13 4.05 -13.74 -4.02
CA GLY A 13 4.54 -14.30 -2.77
C GLY A 13 4.90 -13.19 -1.77
N LEU A 14 6.20 -13.06 -1.46
CA LEU A 14 6.74 -12.01 -0.57
C LEU A 14 7.57 -10.98 -1.33
N THR A 15 7.45 -10.96 -2.64
CA THR A 15 8.22 -10.07 -3.51
C THR A 15 7.27 -9.07 -4.15
N LEU A 16 7.55 -7.79 -3.94
CA LEU A 16 6.83 -6.70 -4.55
C LEU A 16 7.54 -6.26 -5.83
N TYR A 17 6.83 -6.32 -6.94
CA TYR A 17 7.28 -5.88 -8.26
C TYR A 17 6.65 -4.52 -8.57
N LEU A 18 7.48 -3.50 -8.72
CA LEU A 18 7.06 -2.16 -9.08
C LEU A 18 7.33 -1.91 -10.56
N TRP A 19 6.31 -1.41 -11.23
CA TRP A 19 6.32 -1.07 -12.65
C TRP A 19 5.94 0.38 -12.82
N SER A 20 6.52 1.04 -13.81
CA SER A 20 6.08 2.35 -14.28
C SER A 20 5.74 2.27 -15.76
N ARG A 21 4.76 3.08 -16.16
CA ARG A 21 4.39 3.24 -17.56
C ARG A 21 5.27 4.34 -18.16
N GLN A 22 6.10 3.99 -19.13
CA GLN A 22 7.02 4.91 -19.80
C GLN A 22 6.64 5.04 -21.27
N MET A 23 6.69 6.26 -21.80
CA MET A 23 6.45 6.54 -23.22
C MET A 23 7.66 6.05 -24.04
N GLY A 24 7.41 5.17 -25.00
CA GLY A 24 8.40 4.78 -26.00
C GLY A 24 8.65 5.89 -27.02
N SER A 25 9.74 5.79 -27.76
CA SER A 25 10.07 6.71 -28.87
C SER A 25 9.08 6.63 -30.03
N ASP A 26 8.34 5.51 -30.13
CA ASP A 26 7.26 5.26 -31.07
C ASP A 26 5.91 5.83 -30.60
N GLY A 27 5.88 6.51 -29.45
CA GLY A 27 4.67 7.04 -28.84
C GLY A 27 3.80 6.00 -28.14
N VAL A 28 4.25 4.74 -28.04
CA VAL A 28 3.53 3.68 -27.35
C VAL A 28 4.03 3.58 -25.91
N ALA A 29 3.11 3.67 -24.96
CA ALA A 29 3.45 3.63 -23.55
C ALA A 29 3.53 2.18 -23.03
N LEU A 30 4.73 1.73 -22.66
CA LEU A 30 5.00 0.37 -22.19
C LEU A 30 5.23 0.31 -20.67
N TRP A 31 4.83 -0.81 -20.06
CA TRP A 31 5.13 -1.09 -18.67
C TRP A 31 6.56 -1.60 -18.53
N THR A 32 7.38 -0.90 -17.77
CA THR A 32 8.75 -1.30 -17.47
C THR A 32 8.89 -1.60 -15.99
N ARG A 33 9.49 -2.75 -15.65
CA ARG A 33 9.77 -3.11 -14.26
C ARG A 33 10.88 -2.23 -13.73
N ARG A 34 10.60 -1.45 -12.70
CA ARG A 34 11.52 -0.47 -12.12
C ARG A 34 12.26 -1.00 -10.91
N LYS A 35 11.55 -1.72 -10.04
CA LYS A 35 12.11 -2.15 -8.76
C LYS A 35 11.48 -3.46 -8.31
N VAL A 36 12.30 -4.26 -7.63
CA VAL A 36 11.88 -5.51 -6.99
C VAL A 36 12.26 -5.39 -5.52
N ILE A 37 11.31 -5.66 -4.62
CA ILE A 37 11.50 -5.50 -3.18
C ILE A 37 11.11 -6.81 -2.50
N SER A 38 12.04 -7.40 -1.74
CA SER A 38 11.78 -8.54 -0.87
C SER A 38 11.13 -8.05 0.42
N LEU A 39 9.82 -8.25 0.59
CA LEU A 39 9.11 -7.89 1.83
C LEU A 39 9.57 -8.73 3.02
N LYS A 40 10.08 -9.94 2.77
CA LYS A 40 10.69 -10.81 3.79
C LYS A 40 11.92 -10.19 4.42
N GLU A 41 12.76 -9.53 3.62
CA GLU A 41 13.97 -8.86 4.11
C GLU A 41 13.66 -7.48 4.68
N LEU A 42 12.65 -6.81 4.12
CA LEU A 42 12.28 -5.47 4.54
C LEU A 42 11.58 -5.47 5.90
N LEU A 43 10.61 -6.37 6.09
CA LEU A 43 9.76 -6.40 7.29
C LEU A 43 10.23 -7.46 8.28
N PRO A 44 9.96 -7.30 9.59
CA PRO A 44 10.39 -8.23 10.62
C PRO A 44 9.47 -9.47 10.67
N ILE A 45 9.42 -10.24 9.57
CA ILE A 45 8.52 -11.37 9.39
C ILE A 45 9.29 -12.67 9.62
N GLN A 46 8.98 -13.35 10.72
CA GLN A 46 9.67 -14.58 11.10
C GLN A 46 9.06 -15.82 10.44
N ASN A 47 7.76 -15.83 10.14
CA ASN A 47 7.08 -16.96 9.51
C ASN A 47 6.37 -16.56 8.19
N PRO A 48 7.05 -16.68 7.05
CA PRO A 48 6.53 -16.25 5.74
C PRO A 48 5.31 -17.02 5.23
N LYS A 49 4.89 -18.10 5.92
CA LYS A 49 3.75 -18.93 5.52
C LYS A 49 2.39 -18.26 5.71
N LYS A 50 2.33 -17.10 6.37
CA LYS A 50 1.08 -16.37 6.62
C LYS A 50 0.82 -15.28 5.58
N ARG A 51 -0.47 -14.94 5.40
CA ARG A 51 -1.00 -14.03 4.38
C ARG A 51 -0.36 -12.64 4.49
N ILE A 52 0.47 -12.28 3.51
CA ILE A 52 0.74 -10.88 3.17
C ILE A 52 -0.23 -10.47 2.07
N SER A 53 -0.79 -9.27 2.20
CA SER A 53 -1.42 -8.59 1.08
C SER A 53 -1.11 -7.09 1.10
N VAL A 54 -1.06 -6.50 -0.09
CA VAL A 54 -1.13 -5.04 -0.24
C VAL A 54 -2.58 -4.65 -0.04
N ILE A 55 -2.84 -3.72 0.87
CA ILE A 55 -4.19 -3.30 1.26
C ILE A 55 -4.51 -1.86 0.84
N GLY A 56 -3.51 -1.11 0.36
CA GLY A 56 -3.71 0.21 -0.20
C GLY A 56 -2.40 0.91 -0.56
N SER A 57 -2.53 2.05 -1.22
CA SER A 57 -1.44 2.97 -1.55
C SER A 57 -1.91 4.41 -1.37
N VAL A 58 -0.97 5.33 -1.34
CA VAL A 58 -1.24 6.76 -1.30
C VAL A 58 -1.05 7.32 -2.70
N GLU A 59 -2.10 7.90 -3.27
CA GLU A 59 -2.03 8.52 -4.60
C GLU A 59 -0.97 9.63 -4.62
N GLY A 60 -0.14 9.68 -5.67
CA GLY A 60 0.92 10.68 -5.79
C GLY A 60 2.16 10.45 -4.90
N HIS A 61 2.15 9.45 -4.02
CA HIS A 61 3.29 9.14 -3.13
C HIS A 61 3.84 7.73 -3.32
N ASP A 62 5.10 7.53 -2.93
CA ASP A 62 5.75 6.21 -2.90
C ASP A 62 5.37 5.41 -1.65
N ILE A 63 4.11 5.46 -1.20
CA ILE A 63 3.68 4.82 0.04
C ILE A 63 2.65 3.73 -0.24
N ILE A 64 2.89 2.55 0.33
CA ILE A 64 1.93 1.44 0.36
C ILE A 64 1.66 0.98 1.78
N PHE A 65 0.51 0.36 1.96
CA PHE A 65 0.14 -0.33 3.17
C PHE A 65 0.07 -1.82 2.90
N VAL A 66 0.72 -2.59 3.76
CA VAL A 66 0.70 -4.05 3.70
C VAL A 66 0.20 -4.63 5.00
N THR A 67 -0.60 -5.68 4.88
CA THR A 67 -0.98 -6.53 6.01
C THR A 67 -0.02 -7.70 6.15
N THR A 68 0.17 -8.11 7.38
CA THR A 68 0.81 -9.35 7.79
C THR A 68 0.04 -9.92 8.97
N ASP A 69 0.44 -11.09 9.42
CA ASP A 69 0.03 -11.66 10.70
C ASP A 69 0.43 -10.82 11.92
N LEU A 70 1.47 -10.01 11.78
CA LEU A 70 1.94 -9.16 12.87
C LEU A 70 1.17 -7.84 12.93
N GLY A 71 0.45 -7.47 11.88
CA GLY A 71 -0.36 -6.25 11.77
C GLY A 71 -0.14 -5.49 10.47
N ILE A 72 -0.46 -4.19 10.49
CA ILE A 72 -0.37 -3.29 9.33
C ILE A 72 0.94 -2.51 9.36
N TYR A 73 1.58 -2.45 8.20
CA TYR A 73 2.82 -1.73 7.98
C TYR A 73 2.63 -0.71 6.87
N GLU A 74 3.06 0.51 7.12
CA GLU A 74 3.28 1.52 6.09
C GLU A 74 4.70 1.39 5.57
N ILE A 75 4.88 1.36 4.26
CA ILE A 75 6.19 1.24 3.60
C ILE A 75 6.36 2.40 2.64
N ASN A 76 7.46 3.13 2.78
CA ASN A 76 7.92 4.09 1.80
C ASN A 76 8.82 3.38 0.77
N LEU A 77 8.33 3.19 -0.45
CA LEU A 77 8.97 2.45 -1.54
C LEU A 77 10.25 3.12 -2.07
N LYS A 78 10.38 4.45 -1.90
CA LYS A 78 11.58 5.19 -2.28
C LYS A 78 12.72 4.92 -1.29
N THR A 79 12.48 5.18 -0.01
CA THR A 79 13.48 5.06 1.06
C THR A 79 13.63 3.65 1.62
N LEU A 80 12.69 2.75 1.31
CA LEU A 80 12.58 1.42 1.91
C LEU A 80 12.54 1.45 3.45
N ARG A 81 11.99 2.53 4.01
CA ARG A 81 11.68 2.59 5.44
C ARG A 81 10.24 2.14 5.67
N TRP A 82 10.02 1.49 6.78
CA TRP A 82 8.69 1.05 7.20
C TRP A 82 8.41 1.48 8.63
N LYS A 83 7.13 1.63 8.95
CA LYS A 83 6.64 1.77 10.33
C LYS A 83 5.41 0.91 10.53
N LYS A 84 5.27 0.38 11.73
CA LYS A 84 4.10 -0.42 12.11
C LYS A 84 2.98 0.50 12.56
N LEU A 85 1.83 0.43 11.91
CA LEU A 85 0.67 1.26 12.22
C LEU A 85 -0.27 0.58 13.22
N TRP A 86 -0.37 -0.75 13.15
CA TRP A 86 -1.31 -1.50 13.98
C TRP A 86 -0.70 -2.82 14.45
N LYS A 87 -1.01 -3.24 15.68
CA LYS A 87 -0.60 -4.53 16.25
C LYS A 87 -1.82 -5.46 16.30
N ARG A 88 -1.64 -6.72 15.86
CA ARG A 88 -2.54 -7.89 16.03
C ARG A 88 -3.57 -8.14 14.88
N GLU A 89 -3.79 -9.44 14.60
CA GLU A 89 -4.69 -10.00 13.58
C GLU A 89 -6.16 -9.82 13.98
N ASN A 90 -6.95 -9.18 13.11
CA ASN A 90 -8.41 -9.26 12.94
C ASN A 90 -8.90 -7.95 12.30
N PHE A 91 -8.40 -7.63 11.11
CA PHE A 91 -8.99 -6.58 10.29
C PHE A 91 -9.39 -7.18 8.96
N ARG A 92 -10.65 -6.96 8.57
CA ARG A 92 -11.22 -7.55 7.35
C ARG A 92 -11.01 -6.65 6.14
N SER A 93 -11.01 -5.33 6.35
CA SER A 93 -10.96 -4.37 5.26
C SER A 93 -10.19 -3.12 5.69
N LEU A 94 -9.21 -2.74 4.88
CA LEU A 94 -8.72 -1.37 4.79
C LEU A 94 -9.45 -0.77 3.59
N ILE A 95 -10.21 0.30 3.79
CA ILE A 95 -10.73 1.09 2.68
C ILE A 95 -9.95 2.39 2.74
N PRO A 96 -8.94 2.57 1.87
CA PRO A 96 -8.32 3.88 1.68
C PRO A 96 -9.44 4.82 1.24
N TYR A 97 -9.83 5.75 2.11
CA TYR A 97 -10.77 6.79 1.72
C TYR A 97 -9.96 7.90 1.06
N MET A 98 -10.42 8.34 -0.12
CA MET A 98 -9.77 9.34 -0.96
C MET A 98 -9.24 10.53 -0.16
N SER A 99 -8.02 10.96 -0.49
CA SER A 99 -7.43 12.16 0.08
C SER A 99 -8.26 13.39 -0.29
N PHE A 100 -8.38 14.32 0.65
CA PHE A 100 -8.91 15.65 0.38
C PHE A 100 -7.83 16.68 0.69
N TYR A 101 -7.70 17.66 -0.20
CA TYR A 101 -6.83 18.81 0.03
C TYR A 101 -7.50 19.73 1.05
N ASN A 102 -6.82 20.02 2.16
CA ASN A 102 -7.19 21.18 2.95
C ASN A 102 -6.72 22.48 2.25
N ARG A 103 -7.22 23.66 2.65
CA ARG A 103 -6.84 24.96 2.06
C ARG A 103 -5.35 25.29 2.16
N GLN A 104 -4.57 24.50 2.90
CA GLN A 104 -3.14 24.66 3.13
C GLN A 104 -2.31 23.67 2.30
N GLY A 105 -2.93 22.86 1.44
CA GLY A 105 -2.25 21.87 0.60
C GLY A 105 -1.70 20.67 1.37
N GLN A 106 -2.08 20.49 2.64
CA GLN A 106 -1.73 19.32 3.42
C GLN A 106 -2.69 18.18 3.12
N GLU A 107 -2.12 17.04 2.74
CA GLU A 107 -2.86 15.83 2.43
C GLU A 107 -3.04 14.98 3.70
N PHE A 108 -4.29 14.69 4.04
CA PHE A 108 -4.64 13.79 5.14
C PHE A 108 -5.20 12.50 4.59
N ILE A 109 -4.63 11.38 5.03
CA ILE A 109 -5.12 10.04 4.71
C ILE A 109 -5.92 9.55 5.91
N LEU A 110 -7.24 9.54 5.77
CA LEU A 110 -8.11 8.92 6.76
C LEU A 110 -8.20 7.43 6.48
N ILE A 111 -7.50 6.65 7.30
CA ILE A 111 -7.57 5.20 7.26
C ILE A 111 -8.76 4.77 8.12
N ASN A 112 -9.90 4.45 7.48
CA ASN A 112 -11.02 3.86 8.19
C ASN A 112 -10.76 2.36 8.42
N MET A 113 -10.51 1.99 9.67
CA MET A 113 -10.31 0.61 10.10
C MET A 113 -11.62 0.06 10.65
N ARG A 114 -12.37 -0.71 9.83
CA ARG A 114 -13.63 -1.32 10.28
C ARG A 114 -13.33 -2.62 11.04
N ASN A 115 -13.65 -2.65 12.33
CA ASN A 115 -13.61 -3.84 13.18
C ASN A 115 -15.05 -4.26 13.47
N ASP A 116 -15.61 -5.17 12.69
CA ASP A 116 -17.02 -5.57 12.85
C ASP A 116 -17.19 -6.47 14.09
N TYR A 117 -17.44 -5.84 15.25
CA TYR A 117 -18.12 -6.44 16.40
C TYR A 117 -19.38 -5.67 16.84
N LEU A 118 -19.76 -4.60 16.12
CA LEU A 118 -20.99 -3.87 16.38
C LEU A 118 -22.03 -4.22 15.33
N LYS A 119 -23.06 -4.96 15.75
CA LYS A 119 -24.32 -5.09 15.02
C LYS A 119 -24.86 -3.67 14.78
N ALA A 120 -24.74 -3.17 13.55
CA ALA A 120 -25.44 -1.97 13.15
C ALA A 120 -26.89 -2.35 12.82
N THR A 121 -27.80 -2.09 13.77
CA THR A 121 -29.23 -1.94 13.50
C THR A 121 -29.43 -0.68 12.68
N TRP A 122 -30.04 -0.82 11.50
CA TRP A 122 -30.51 0.29 10.70
C TRP A 122 -31.83 0.80 11.29
N LEU A 123 -31.90 2.07 11.65
CA LEU A 123 -33.19 2.78 11.70
C LEU A 123 -33.24 3.66 10.45
N LEU A 124 -34.35 3.50 9.71
CA LEU A 124 -34.71 4.26 8.52
C LEU A 124 -34.78 5.76 8.79
#